data_AF-A0A1U7Q1B9-F1
#
_entry.id   AF-A0A1U7Q1B9-F1
#
_cell.length_a   1.000
_cell.length_b   1.000
_cell.length_c   1.000
_cell.angle_alpha   90.00
_cell.angle_beta   90.00
_cell.angle_gamma   90.00
#
_symmetry.space_group_name_H-M   'P 1'
#
loop_
_entity.id
_entity.type
_entity.pdbx_description
1 polymer ?
#
loop_
_entity_poly.entity_id
_entity_poly.type
_entity_poly.pdbx_seq_one_letter_code
_entity_poly.pdbx_strand_id
1 'polypeptide(L)'
;MVIAVLLSSINGFAQIKNAKTETVKIYGNCGMCKTTIEKAGNVKKVASVDWNKDTKMATLTYDGDKTNQDEILKRIALAGYDSEKFRAPDDVYAKLAGCCQYDRPVKTVAKNKEAGMDMNAGHGNHDHSQMAANKDAAQNQSQLKAVFDNYFSVKDALIKTDAATASAKAAELAASLKAVDMNKLSAEEHTAWMKVMQDLTANAESISKSKDVAKQRSAFAALSGSIYTLAKVSKQDTPVYYQHCPMYNGGKGANWLSKENAVKNPYYGSQMLTCGSTVETIK
;
A
#
# COMPACT_ATOMS: atom_id res chain seq x y z
N MET A 1 -27.26 39.59 -28.44
CA MET A 1 -26.86 38.34 -27.79
C MET A 1 -26.08 37.50 -28.78
N VAL A 2 -24.75 37.52 -28.69
CA VAL A 2 -23.89 36.64 -29.50
C VAL A 2 -23.79 35.32 -28.73
N ILE A 3 -24.52 34.30 -29.20
CA ILE A 3 -24.39 32.94 -28.68
C ILE A 3 -23.14 32.35 -29.32
N ALA A 4 -22.02 32.44 -28.59
CA ALA A 4 -20.79 31.75 -28.95
C ALA A 4 -21.00 30.25 -28.67
N VAL A 5 -21.26 29.49 -29.73
CA VAL A 5 -21.26 28.02 -29.70
C VAL A 5 -19.81 27.56 -29.54
N LEU A 6 -19.42 27.26 -28.31
CA LEU A 6 -18.16 26.60 -27.98
C LEU A 6 -18.21 25.14 -28.45
N LEU A 7 -17.70 24.91 -29.66
CA LEU A 7 -17.35 23.59 -30.17
C LEU A 7 -16.25 22.99 -29.28
N SER A 8 -16.67 22.21 -28.30
CA SER A 8 -15.77 21.37 -27.50
C SER A 8 -15.47 20.11 -28.30
N SER A 9 -14.21 19.98 -28.73
CA SER A 9 -13.66 18.80 -29.36
C SER A 9 -13.72 17.61 -28.39
N ILE A 10 -14.76 16.80 -28.55
CA ILE A 10 -14.87 15.48 -27.93
C ILE A 10 -13.81 14.55 -28.53
N ASN A 11 -12.60 14.59 -27.98
CA ASN A 11 -11.65 13.51 -28.16
C ASN A 11 -12.21 12.28 -27.44
N GLY A 12 -12.58 11.27 -28.23
CA GLY A 12 -13.23 10.05 -27.78
C GLY A 12 -12.34 9.22 -26.85
N PHE A 13 -12.52 9.43 -25.55
CA PHE A 13 -12.27 8.38 -24.57
C PHE A 13 -13.54 7.55 -24.45
N ALA A 14 -13.41 6.22 -24.56
CA ALA A 14 -14.51 5.27 -24.40
C ALA A 14 -15.37 5.62 -23.17
N GLN A 15 -16.71 5.60 -23.32
CA GLN A 15 -17.66 6.05 -22.29
C GLN A 15 -17.37 5.40 -20.93
N ILE A 16 -17.07 6.24 -19.94
CA ILE A 16 -17.01 5.89 -18.52
C ILE A 16 -18.45 5.66 -18.06
N LYS A 17 -18.75 4.47 -17.51
CA LYS A 17 -20.14 4.03 -17.27
C LYS A 17 -20.85 4.85 -16.19
N ASN A 18 -20.25 4.95 -14.99
CA ASN A 18 -20.82 5.71 -13.87
C ASN A 18 -20.07 7.04 -13.68
N ALA A 19 -20.06 7.86 -14.74
CA ALA A 19 -19.24 9.06 -14.80
C ALA A 19 -19.66 10.09 -13.72
N LYS A 20 -18.72 10.43 -12.85
CA LYS A 20 -18.74 11.62 -11.99
C LYS A 20 -17.71 12.61 -12.51
N THR A 21 -18.05 13.90 -12.53
CA THR A 21 -17.15 14.96 -13.00
C THR A 21 -16.97 16.01 -11.92
N GLU A 22 -15.72 16.31 -11.57
CA GLU A 22 -15.34 17.24 -10.52
C GLU A 22 -14.12 18.06 -10.97
N THR A 23 -14.03 19.31 -10.51
CA THR A 23 -12.93 20.22 -10.85
C THR A 23 -12.12 20.53 -9.60
N VAL A 24 -10.80 20.34 -9.67
CA VAL A 24 -9.89 20.47 -8.53
C VAL A 24 -8.64 21.23 -8.91
N LYS A 25 -8.02 21.89 -7.93
CA LYS A 25 -6.76 22.58 -8.13
C LYS A 25 -5.58 21.62 -8.00
N ILE A 26 -4.71 21.62 -9.01
CA ILE A 26 -3.45 20.84 -9.05
C ILE A 26 -2.33 21.77 -9.48
N TYR A 27 -1.28 21.85 -8.68
CA TYR A 27 -0.18 22.77 -8.90
C TYR A 27 0.72 22.30 -10.05
N GLY A 28 1.11 23.23 -10.91
CA GLY A 28 1.96 23.02 -12.08
C GLY A 28 2.14 24.33 -12.85
N ASN A 29 3.20 24.43 -13.66
CA ASN A 29 3.53 25.70 -14.34
C ASN A 29 3.80 25.56 -15.85
N CYS A 30 3.97 24.35 -16.40
CA CYS A 30 4.36 24.16 -17.80
C CYS A 30 3.58 23.03 -18.47
N GLY A 31 3.63 22.99 -19.82
CA GLY A 31 2.95 21.96 -20.61
C GLY A 31 3.45 20.54 -20.32
N MET A 32 4.71 20.39 -19.90
CA MET A 32 5.22 19.09 -19.43
C MET A 32 4.50 18.62 -18.16
N CYS A 33 4.10 19.55 -17.28
CA CYS A 33 3.32 19.20 -16.11
C CYS A 33 1.94 18.68 -16.50
N LYS A 34 1.28 19.28 -17.51
CA LYS A 34 0.02 18.76 -18.07
C LYS A 34 0.17 17.29 -18.44
N THR A 35 1.16 16.97 -19.27
CA THR A 35 1.39 15.59 -19.72
C THR A 35 1.59 14.61 -18.55
N THR A 36 2.40 14.97 -17.55
CA THR A 36 2.67 14.07 -16.43
C THR A 36 1.47 13.93 -15.49
N ILE A 37 0.77 15.04 -15.19
CA ILE A 37 -0.46 15.06 -14.37
C ILE A 37 -1.55 14.20 -15.03
N GLU A 38 -1.81 14.42 -16.31
CA GLU A 38 -2.83 13.69 -17.04
C GLU A 38 -2.46 12.22 -17.18
N LYS A 39 -1.19 11.90 -17.49
CA LYS A 39 -0.72 10.51 -17.55
C LYS A 39 -0.87 9.78 -16.21
N ALA A 40 -0.60 10.46 -15.09
CA ALA A 40 -0.73 9.87 -13.76
C ALA A 40 -2.18 9.68 -13.33
N GLY A 41 -3.06 10.61 -13.70
CA GLY A 41 -4.47 10.56 -13.35
C GLY A 41 -5.32 9.65 -14.25
N ASN A 42 -4.97 9.53 -15.54
CA ASN A 42 -5.72 8.79 -16.54
C ASN A 42 -5.60 7.27 -16.33
N VAL A 43 -6.76 6.61 -16.25
CA VAL A 43 -6.87 5.15 -16.21
C VAL A 43 -7.94 4.73 -17.21
N LYS A 44 -7.57 3.92 -18.20
CA LYS A 44 -8.44 3.51 -19.31
C LYS A 44 -9.79 2.99 -18.80
N LYS A 45 -10.90 3.62 -19.23
CA LYS A 45 -12.29 3.30 -18.83
C LYS A 45 -12.61 3.47 -17.33
N VAL A 46 -11.75 4.14 -16.56
CA VAL A 46 -11.92 4.33 -15.11
C VAL A 46 -11.80 5.80 -14.72
N ALA A 47 -10.80 6.52 -15.20
CA ALA A 47 -10.59 7.93 -14.89
C ALA A 47 -9.98 8.67 -16.09
N SER A 48 -10.44 9.90 -16.29
CA SER A 48 -9.90 10.87 -17.23
C SER A 48 -9.62 12.17 -16.49
N VAL A 49 -8.45 12.75 -16.74
CA VAL A 49 -7.95 13.98 -16.16
C VAL A 49 -7.54 14.88 -17.31
N ASP A 50 -8.12 16.06 -17.37
CA ASP A 50 -7.72 17.16 -18.25
C ASP A 50 -7.29 18.34 -17.39
N TRP A 51 -6.00 18.67 -17.41
CA TRP A 51 -5.44 19.75 -16.61
C TRP A 51 -5.14 20.98 -17.46
N ASN A 52 -5.56 22.14 -16.98
CA ASN A 52 -5.37 23.41 -17.67
C ASN A 52 -4.22 24.21 -17.03
N LYS A 53 -3.21 24.53 -17.84
CA LYS A 53 -2.00 25.24 -17.39
C LYS A 53 -2.28 26.65 -16.87
N ASP A 54 -3.18 27.37 -17.50
CA ASP A 54 -3.41 28.79 -17.22
C ASP A 54 -4.19 28.97 -15.92
N THR A 55 -5.15 28.09 -15.67
CA THR A 55 -6.00 28.12 -14.46
C THR A 55 -5.46 27.26 -13.32
N LYS A 56 -4.55 26.31 -13.61
CA LYS A 56 -4.05 25.27 -12.69
C LYS A 56 -5.17 24.37 -12.15
N MET A 57 -6.27 24.25 -12.89
CA MET A 57 -7.40 23.40 -12.55
C MET A 57 -7.38 22.13 -13.40
N ALA A 58 -7.66 20.99 -12.79
CA ALA A 58 -7.95 19.73 -13.46
C ALA A 58 -9.44 19.42 -13.41
N THR A 59 -10.00 19.06 -14.57
CA THR A 59 -11.31 18.41 -14.67
C THR A 59 -11.09 16.91 -14.59
N LEU A 60 -11.63 16.27 -13.56
CA LEU A 60 -11.59 14.83 -13.36
C LEU A 60 -12.94 14.24 -13.77
N THR A 61 -12.94 13.25 -14.65
CA THR A 61 -14.13 12.45 -14.97
C THR A 61 -13.84 10.98 -14.68
N TYR A 62 -14.61 10.33 -13.82
CA TYR A 62 -14.29 8.99 -13.35
C TYR A 62 -15.50 8.11 -13.06
N ASP A 63 -15.29 6.79 -13.10
CA ASP A 63 -16.30 5.79 -12.75
C ASP A 63 -16.44 5.71 -11.23
N GLY A 64 -17.53 6.26 -10.69
CA GLY A 64 -17.75 6.36 -9.25
C GLY A 64 -17.83 5.03 -8.50
N ASP A 65 -18.00 3.92 -9.22
CA ASP A 65 -18.00 2.56 -8.64
C ASP A 65 -16.59 1.94 -8.61
N LYS A 66 -15.62 2.54 -9.32
CA LYS A 66 -14.26 1.98 -9.47
C LYS A 66 -13.16 2.85 -8.90
N THR A 67 -13.39 4.15 -8.76
CA THR A 67 -12.42 5.09 -8.20
C THR A 67 -13.13 6.35 -7.68
N ASN A 68 -12.37 7.27 -7.11
CA ASN A 68 -12.86 8.54 -6.59
C ASN A 68 -11.82 9.66 -6.79
N GLN A 69 -12.22 10.91 -6.51
CA GLN A 69 -11.34 12.08 -6.59
C GLN A 69 -10.03 11.90 -5.82
N ASP A 70 -10.10 11.39 -4.59
CA ASP A 70 -8.94 11.30 -3.71
C ASP A 70 -7.91 10.29 -4.25
N GLU A 71 -8.35 9.16 -4.79
CA GLU A 71 -7.47 8.20 -5.47
C GLU A 71 -6.78 8.78 -6.70
N ILE A 72 -7.50 9.58 -7.50
CA ILE A 72 -6.94 10.26 -8.67
C ILE A 72 -5.88 11.28 -8.23
N LEU A 73 -6.20 12.09 -7.22
CA LEU A 73 -5.28 13.11 -6.70
C LEU A 73 -4.03 12.49 -6.05
N LYS A 74 -4.16 11.36 -5.36
CA LYS A 74 -3.00 10.63 -4.82
C LYS A 74 -2.09 10.09 -5.91
N ARG A 75 -2.64 9.51 -7.00
CA ARG A 75 -1.82 9.10 -8.15
C ARG A 75 -1.03 10.27 -8.73
N ILE A 76 -1.65 11.45 -8.82
CA ILE A 76 -1.01 12.68 -9.31
C ILE A 76 0.07 13.19 -8.32
N ALA A 77 -0.17 13.11 -7.01
CA ALA A 77 0.82 13.41 -5.98
C ALA A 77 2.04 12.48 -6.04
N LEU A 78 1.85 11.19 -6.32
CA LEU A 78 2.94 10.24 -6.54
C LEU A 78 3.73 10.50 -7.84
N ALA A 79 3.19 11.29 -8.75
CA ALA A 79 3.91 11.78 -9.92
C ALA A 79 4.63 13.11 -9.66
N GLY A 80 4.55 13.64 -8.43
CA GLY A 80 5.26 14.83 -8.00
C GLY A 80 4.40 16.08 -7.88
N TYR A 81 3.09 16.03 -8.15
CA TYR A 81 2.25 17.23 -8.23
C TYR A 81 1.30 17.34 -7.04
N ASP A 82 1.36 18.48 -6.36
CA ASP A 82 0.53 18.83 -5.23
C ASP A 82 -0.89 19.19 -5.70
N SER A 83 -1.85 18.99 -4.82
CA SER A 83 -3.20 19.53 -4.89
C SER A 83 -3.53 20.20 -3.56
N GLU A 84 -4.71 20.80 -3.44
CA GLU A 84 -5.18 21.34 -2.16
C GLU A 84 -5.33 20.27 -1.07
N LYS A 85 -5.57 19.01 -1.47
CA LYS A 85 -5.75 17.88 -0.53
C LYS A 85 -4.50 17.06 -0.29
N PHE A 86 -3.65 16.89 -1.31
CA PHE A 86 -2.53 15.96 -1.27
C PHE A 86 -1.24 16.64 -1.68
N ARG A 87 -0.23 16.49 -0.81
CA ARG A 87 1.13 16.97 -1.05
C ARG A 87 1.97 15.81 -1.58
N ALA A 88 2.63 16.00 -2.72
CA ALA A 88 3.58 15.07 -3.30
C ALA A 88 4.76 14.79 -2.35
N PRO A 89 5.35 13.58 -2.37
CA PRO A 89 6.58 13.32 -1.63
C PRO A 89 7.69 14.29 -2.02
N ASP A 90 8.44 14.79 -1.03
CA ASP A 90 9.48 15.81 -1.23
C ASP A 90 10.56 15.32 -2.21
N ASP A 91 10.91 14.02 -2.18
CA ASP A 91 11.91 13.41 -3.05
C ASP A 91 11.43 13.23 -4.50
N VAL A 92 10.15 12.94 -4.71
CA VAL A 92 9.55 12.83 -6.05
C VAL A 92 9.43 14.22 -6.67
N TYR A 93 8.96 15.19 -5.89
CA TYR A 93 8.88 16.59 -6.31
C TYR A 93 10.26 17.16 -6.67
N ALA A 94 11.30 16.84 -5.90
CA ALA A 94 12.68 17.27 -6.17
C ALA A 94 13.23 16.73 -7.50
N LYS A 95 12.69 15.61 -8.00
CA LYS A 95 13.10 14.99 -9.28
C LYS A 95 12.35 15.55 -10.49
N LEU A 96 11.35 16.40 -10.29
CA LEU A 96 10.66 17.05 -11.39
C LEU A 96 11.60 17.98 -12.16
N ALA A 97 11.38 18.09 -13.47
CA ALA A 97 12.07 19.09 -14.28
C ALA A 97 11.83 20.49 -13.71
N GLY A 98 12.82 21.38 -13.81
CA GLY A 98 12.80 22.69 -13.15
C GLY A 98 11.52 23.51 -13.42
N CYS A 99 10.92 23.41 -14.62
CA CYS A 99 9.66 24.12 -14.91
C CYS A 99 8.44 23.57 -14.16
N CYS A 100 8.48 22.33 -13.66
CA CYS A 100 7.44 21.74 -12.84
C CYS A 100 7.69 21.88 -11.33
N GLN A 101 8.79 22.53 -10.93
CA GLN A 101 9.01 22.91 -9.55
C GLN A 101 8.37 24.28 -9.29
N TYR A 102 7.20 24.30 -8.66
CA TYR A 102 6.46 25.48 -8.23
C TYR A 102 6.63 25.77 -6.72
N ASP A 103 6.32 26.98 -6.28
CA ASP A 103 6.25 27.23 -4.84
C ASP A 103 5.10 26.42 -4.23
N ARG A 104 5.42 25.61 -3.22
CA ARG A 104 4.52 24.60 -2.67
C ARG A 104 3.78 25.20 -1.48
N PRO A 105 2.45 25.40 -1.56
CA PRO A 105 1.69 25.97 -0.46
C PRO A 105 1.85 25.12 0.81
N VAL A 106 1.97 25.80 1.94
CA VAL A 106 2.46 25.35 3.25
C VAL A 106 2.13 23.90 3.63
N LYS A 107 3.13 23.20 4.18
CA LYS A 107 3.01 21.89 4.84
C LYS A 107 2.01 21.96 6.01
N THR A 108 0.76 21.54 5.84
CA THR A 108 -0.07 21.14 7.00
C THR A 108 0.41 19.79 7.51
N VAL A 109 1.55 19.83 8.19
CA VAL A 109 2.02 18.78 9.08
C VAL A 109 1.42 19.11 10.44
N ALA A 110 0.50 18.29 10.93
CA ALA A 110 0.13 18.31 12.34
C ALA A 110 1.38 17.89 13.15
N LYS A 111 2.05 18.87 13.78
CA LYS A 111 3.17 18.68 14.71
C LYS A 111 2.65 18.44 16.13
N ASN A 112 2.88 17.22 16.62
CA ASN A 112 3.33 16.74 17.94
C ASN A 112 3.24 17.62 19.20
N LYS A 113 2.95 16.97 20.34
CA LYS A 113 3.70 17.17 21.59
C LYS A 113 3.84 15.86 22.37
N GLU A 114 5.06 15.32 22.40
CA GLU A 114 5.57 14.50 23.50
C GLU A 114 6.30 15.43 24.48
N ALA A 115 6.12 15.23 25.78
CA ALA A 115 7.15 15.40 26.82
C ALA A 115 6.62 14.84 28.17
N GLY A 116 7.39 13.97 28.80
CA GLY A 116 7.31 13.69 30.24
C GLY A 116 7.35 12.21 30.62
N MET A 117 8.56 11.66 30.83
CA MET A 117 8.79 10.46 31.65
C MET A 117 8.59 10.81 33.13
N ASP A 118 7.89 9.97 33.89
CA ASP A 118 8.19 9.72 35.30
C ASP A 118 7.73 8.30 35.69
N MET A 119 8.52 7.64 36.54
CA MET A 119 8.40 6.23 36.94
C MET A 119 7.85 6.17 38.36
N ASN A 120 6.85 5.32 38.61
CA ASN A 120 6.78 4.67 39.92
C ASN A 120 6.16 3.28 39.86
N ALA A 121 6.76 2.37 40.60
CA ALA A 121 6.41 0.97 40.77
C ALA A 121 5.26 0.77 41.78
N GLY A 122 4.51 -0.31 41.61
CA GLY A 122 3.58 -0.84 42.60
C GLY A 122 2.94 -2.15 42.15
N HIS A 123 3.43 -3.27 42.68
CA HIS A 123 2.88 -4.62 42.50
C HIS A 123 1.52 -4.80 43.20
N GLY A 124 0.64 -5.65 42.66
CA GLY A 124 -0.46 -6.22 43.46
C GLY A 124 -1.63 -6.87 42.71
N ASN A 125 -1.46 -8.15 42.36
CA ASN A 125 -2.43 -9.25 42.40
C ASN A 125 -3.60 -9.39 41.38
N HIS A 126 -3.82 -10.65 41.02
CA HIS A 126 -4.79 -11.21 40.06
C HIS A 126 -6.22 -11.28 40.62
N ASP A 127 -7.24 -11.11 39.76
CA ASP A 127 -8.34 -12.08 39.60
C ASP A 127 -9.12 -11.84 38.29
N HIS A 128 -9.53 -12.94 37.67
CA HIS A 128 -10.39 -13.03 36.49
C HIS A 128 -11.84 -12.72 36.85
N SER A 129 -12.52 -11.91 36.04
CA SER A 129 -13.65 -12.38 35.24
C SER A 129 -14.39 -11.24 34.53
N GLN A 130 -15.06 -11.66 33.46
CA GLN A 130 -16.15 -11.01 32.74
C GLN A 130 -15.78 -10.12 31.56
N MET A 131 -16.03 -10.75 30.41
CA MET A 131 -16.29 -10.16 29.13
C MET A 131 -17.37 -9.08 29.23
N ALA A 132 -17.00 -7.88 28.82
CA ALA A 132 -17.92 -6.92 28.25
C ALA A 132 -17.36 -6.51 26.89
N ALA A 133 -18.13 -6.81 25.85
CA ALA A 133 -17.82 -6.44 24.47
C ALA A 133 -17.67 -4.92 24.37
N ASN A 134 -16.45 -4.45 24.18
CA ASN A 134 -16.20 -3.05 23.85
C ASN A 134 -16.03 -2.93 22.33
N LYS A 135 -17.13 -2.57 21.68
CA LYS A 135 -17.26 -2.37 20.24
C LYS A 135 -16.70 -1.02 19.75
N ASP A 136 -15.87 -0.37 20.56
CA ASP A 136 -15.36 0.99 20.33
C ASP A 136 -13.81 1.11 20.28
N ALA A 137 -13.09 -0.01 20.16
CA ALA A 137 -11.62 0.00 19.96
C ALA A 137 -11.18 0.07 18.47
N ALA A 138 -12.11 0.30 17.55
CA ALA A 138 -11.88 0.13 16.10
C ALA A 138 -11.28 1.35 15.38
N GLN A 139 -10.72 2.34 16.08
CA GLN A 139 -10.38 3.62 15.45
C GLN A 139 -8.88 3.95 15.32
N ASN A 140 -7.94 3.08 15.72
CA ASN A 140 -6.51 3.38 15.52
C ASN A 140 -5.62 2.15 15.31
N GLN A 141 -6.16 1.07 14.76
CA GLN A 141 -5.34 -0.07 14.34
C GLN A 141 -4.88 0.13 12.89
N SER A 142 -3.57 -0.05 12.64
CA SER A 142 -3.00 0.07 11.29
C SER A 142 -3.82 -0.76 10.29
N GLN A 143 -4.18 -0.17 9.16
CA GLN A 143 -4.90 -0.87 8.08
C GLN A 143 -4.15 -2.11 7.57
N LEU A 144 -2.83 -2.12 7.75
CA LEU A 144 -1.97 -3.21 7.28
C LEU A 144 -1.81 -4.33 8.31
N LYS A 145 -2.32 -4.18 9.54
CA LYS A 145 -2.12 -5.20 10.57
C LYS A 145 -2.68 -6.56 10.17
N ALA A 146 -3.91 -6.59 9.66
CA ALA A 146 -4.54 -7.83 9.18
C ALA A 146 -3.77 -8.45 8.00
N VAL A 147 -3.19 -7.62 7.13
CA VAL A 147 -2.33 -8.07 6.02
C VAL A 147 -1.08 -8.76 6.56
N PHE A 148 -0.38 -8.16 7.52
CA PHE A 148 0.81 -8.76 8.13
C PHE A 148 0.47 -10.05 8.89
N ASP A 149 -0.57 -10.04 9.73
CA ASP A 149 -0.98 -11.22 10.51
C ASP A 149 -1.35 -12.41 9.62
N ASN A 150 -2.07 -12.17 8.51
CA ASN A 150 -2.41 -13.22 7.56
C ASN A 150 -1.19 -13.68 6.74
N TYR A 151 -0.27 -12.77 6.38
CA TYR A 151 1.00 -13.16 5.78
C TYR A 151 1.80 -14.11 6.68
N PHE A 152 1.92 -13.81 7.98
CA PHE A 152 2.63 -14.68 8.92
C PHE A 152 1.92 -16.03 9.10
N SER A 153 0.58 -16.05 9.06
CA SER A 153 -0.21 -17.28 9.10
C SER A 153 0.05 -18.17 7.88
N VAL A 154 0.19 -17.58 6.68
CA VAL A 154 0.60 -18.31 5.46
C VAL A 154 2.01 -18.88 5.62
N LYS A 155 2.97 -18.06 6.10
CA LYS A 155 4.35 -18.51 6.38
C LYS A 155 4.37 -19.73 7.31
N ASP A 156 3.63 -19.67 8.41
CA ASP A 156 3.60 -20.73 9.42
C ASP A 156 2.99 -22.03 8.89
N ALA A 157 1.99 -21.95 8.02
CA ALA A 157 1.45 -23.11 7.31
C ALA A 157 2.51 -23.73 6.36
N LEU A 158 3.27 -22.90 5.63
CA LEU A 158 4.31 -23.37 4.72
C LEU A 158 5.53 -24.01 5.43
N ILE A 159 5.87 -23.52 6.62
CA ILE A 159 6.85 -24.16 7.52
C ILE A 159 6.40 -25.60 7.86
N LYS A 160 5.11 -25.78 8.15
CA LYS A 160 4.51 -27.09 8.43
C LYS A 160 4.27 -27.94 7.18
N THR A 161 4.54 -27.41 5.98
CA THR A 161 4.23 -28.05 4.69
C THR A 161 2.73 -28.36 4.56
N ASP A 162 1.87 -27.58 5.23
CA ASP A 162 0.42 -27.75 5.19
C ASP A 162 -0.17 -26.90 4.06
N ALA A 163 -0.30 -27.53 2.89
CA ALA A 163 -0.79 -26.86 1.70
C ALA A 163 -2.25 -26.37 1.84
N ALA A 164 -3.10 -27.12 2.55
CA ALA A 164 -4.51 -26.78 2.71
C ALA A 164 -4.67 -25.54 3.60
N THR A 165 -3.98 -25.51 4.74
CA THR A 165 -3.98 -24.35 5.63
C THR A 165 -3.33 -23.15 4.96
N ALA A 166 -2.25 -23.35 4.20
CA ALA A 166 -1.61 -22.26 3.43
C ALA A 166 -2.59 -21.65 2.41
N SER A 167 -3.35 -22.46 1.68
CA SER A 167 -4.39 -21.97 0.77
C SER A 167 -5.47 -21.18 1.49
N ALA A 168 -5.99 -21.70 2.61
CA ALA A 168 -7.04 -21.04 3.38
C ALA A 168 -6.57 -19.68 3.93
N LYS A 169 -5.37 -19.64 4.53
CA LYS A 169 -4.79 -18.38 5.05
C LYS A 169 -4.40 -17.40 3.95
N ALA A 170 -4.03 -17.87 2.77
CA ALA A 170 -3.80 -17.00 1.64
C ALA A 170 -5.10 -16.40 1.07
N ALA A 171 -6.23 -17.11 1.16
CA ALA A 171 -7.54 -16.56 0.82
C ALA A 171 -7.95 -15.44 1.81
N GLU A 172 -7.72 -15.65 3.12
CA GLU A 172 -7.90 -14.61 4.14
C GLU A 172 -6.99 -13.40 3.89
N LEU A 173 -5.72 -13.64 3.54
CA LEU A 173 -4.79 -12.57 3.14
C LEU A 173 -5.30 -11.80 1.93
N ALA A 174 -5.75 -12.48 0.88
CA ALA A 174 -6.31 -11.82 -0.31
C ALA A 174 -7.56 -10.99 0.02
N ALA A 175 -8.39 -11.45 0.95
CA ALA A 175 -9.54 -10.67 1.44
C ALA A 175 -9.09 -9.44 2.23
N SER A 176 -8.12 -9.58 3.15
CA SER A 176 -7.56 -8.45 3.89
C SER A 176 -6.91 -7.41 2.98
N LEU A 177 -6.20 -7.85 1.93
CA LEU A 177 -5.61 -6.95 0.95
C LEU A 177 -6.67 -6.10 0.22
N LYS A 178 -7.82 -6.70 -0.11
CA LYS A 178 -8.96 -5.99 -0.74
C LYS A 178 -9.69 -5.05 0.23
N ALA A 179 -9.60 -5.32 1.53
CA ALA A 179 -10.24 -4.53 2.57
C ALA A 179 -9.39 -3.34 3.05
N VAL A 180 -8.14 -3.20 2.59
CA VAL A 180 -7.28 -2.06 2.97
C VAL A 180 -7.90 -0.76 2.45
N ASP A 181 -8.29 0.10 3.39
CA ASP A 181 -8.70 1.46 3.07
C ASP A 181 -7.47 2.34 2.84
N MET A 182 -7.14 2.56 1.57
CA MET A 182 -6.01 3.39 1.15
C MET A 182 -6.11 4.84 1.66
N ASN A 183 -7.27 5.32 2.09
CA ASN A 183 -7.41 6.66 2.67
C ASN A 183 -6.89 6.76 4.10
N LYS A 184 -6.69 5.62 4.76
CA LYS A 184 -6.20 5.53 6.14
C LYS A 184 -4.74 5.07 6.24
N LEU A 185 -4.06 4.92 5.11
CA LEU A 185 -2.62 4.68 5.07
C LEU A 185 -1.85 5.99 5.24
N SER A 186 -0.68 5.93 5.86
CA SER A 186 0.27 7.06 5.81
C SER A 186 0.72 7.34 4.37
N ALA A 187 1.35 8.49 4.12
CA ALA A 187 1.83 8.82 2.77
C ALA A 187 2.87 7.81 2.26
N GLU A 188 3.77 7.37 3.14
CA GLU A 188 4.80 6.38 2.86
C GLU A 188 4.18 4.99 2.62
N GLU A 189 3.25 4.57 3.48
CA GLU A 189 2.51 3.31 3.33
C GLU A 189 1.71 3.28 2.04
N HIS A 190 1.00 4.37 1.70
CA HIS A 190 0.24 4.48 0.46
C HIS A 190 1.15 4.38 -0.77
N THR A 191 2.30 5.05 -0.74
CA THR A 191 3.28 5.00 -1.83
C THR A 191 3.81 3.59 -2.04
N ALA A 192 4.15 2.89 -0.96
CA ALA A 192 4.59 1.50 -1.01
C ALA A 192 3.45 0.59 -1.50
N TRP A 193 2.25 0.75 -0.94
CA TRP A 193 1.05 0.00 -1.28
C TRP A 193 0.74 0.05 -2.77
N MET A 194 0.72 1.23 -3.39
CA MET A 194 0.46 1.37 -4.82
C MET A 194 1.47 0.64 -5.70
N LYS A 195 2.72 0.48 -5.24
CA LYS A 195 3.75 -0.25 -5.97
C LYS A 195 3.53 -1.76 -5.94
N VAL A 196 2.95 -2.28 -4.85
CA VAL A 196 2.95 -3.72 -4.58
C VAL A 196 1.57 -4.36 -4.48
N MET A 197 0.47 -3.60 -4.39
CA MET A 197 -0.86 -4.15 -4.12
C MET A 197 -1.33 -5.17 -5.17
N GLN A 198 -0.97 -4.95 -6.44
CA GLN A 198 -1.32 -5.87 -7.53
C GLN A 198 -0.57 -7.20 -7.38
N ASP A 199 0.74 -7.13 -7.12
CA ASP A 199 1.58 -8.31 -6.92
C ASP A 199 1.21 -9.05 -5.63
N LEU A 200 0.91 -8.33 -4.55
CA LEU A 200 0.42 -8.89 -3.30
C LEU A 200 -0.85 -9.71 -3.53
N THR A 201 -1.83 -9.09 -4.20
CA THR A 201 -3.12 -9.74 -4.46
C THR A 201 -2.94 -10.94 -5.40
N ALA A 202 -2.18 -10.79 -6.48
CA ALA A 202 -1.94 -11.88 -7.43
C ALA A 202 -1.23 -13.08 -6.78
N ASN A 203 -0.19 -12.84 -5.97
CA ASN A 203 0.53 -13.92 -5.31
C ASN A 203 -0.29 -14.57 -4.18
N ALA A 204 -1.02 -13.79 -3.38
CA ALA A 204 -1.93 -14.33 -2.37
C ALA A 204 -3.02 -15.21 -3.02
N GLU A 205 -3.62 -14.74 -4.11
CA GLU A 205 -4.60 -15.54 -4.86
C GLU A 205 -3.98 -16.79 -5.49
N SER A 206 -2.76 -16.71 -6.01
CA SER A 206 -2.01 -17.86 -6.56
C SER A 206 -1.79 -18.95 -5.51
N ILE A 207 -1.37 -18.56 -4.29
CA ILE A 207 -1.23 -19.49 -3.15
C ILE A 207 -2.59 -20.09 -2.78
N SER A 208 -3.63 -19.27 -2.70
CA SER A 208 -4.97 -19.71 -2.30
C SER A 208 -5.59 -20.75 -3.24
N LYS A 209 -5.28 -20.66 -4.54
CA LYS A 209 -5.83 -21.54 -5.58
C LYS A 209 -4.99 -22.80 -5.81
N SER A 210 -3.74 -22.82 -5.34
CA SER A 210 -2.83 -23.96 -5.51
C SER A 210 -3.00 -24.98 -4.38
N LYS A 211 -3.05 -26.27 -4.72
CA LYS A 211 -2.92 -27.39 -3.77
C LYS A 211 -1.49 -27.95 -3.66
N ASP A 212 -0.59 -27.41 -4.48
CA ASP A 212 0.81 -27.83 -4.57
C ASP A 212 1.69 -26.89 -3.75
N VAL A 213 2.32 -27.43 -2.71
CA VAL A 213 3.17 -26.68 -1.78
C VAL A 213 4.38 -26.05 -2.46
N ALA A 214 4.93 -26.67 -3.50
CA ALA A 214 6.08 -26.10 -4.23
C ALA A 214 5.67 -24.84 -4.98
N LYS A 215 4.49 -24.86 -5.63
CA LYS A 215 3.92 -23.67 -6.29
C LYS A 215 3.56 -22.58 -5.28
N GLN A 216 2.98 -22.97 -4.13
CA GLN A 216 2.68 -22.02 -3.05
C GLN A 216 3.95 -21.34 -2.54
N ARG A 217 5.05 -22.08 -2.33
CA ARG A 217 6.35 -21.53 -1.90
C ARG A 217 6.92 -20.54 -2.92
N SER A 218 6.80 -20.84 -4.22
CA SER A 218 7.28 -19.93 -5.27
C SER A 218 6.50 -18.61 -5.26
N ALA A 219 5.17 -18.67 -5.15
CA ALA A 219 4.33 -17.48 -5.04
C ALA A 219 4.58 -16.74 -3.70
N PHE A 220 4.82 -17.47 -2.61
CA PHE A 220 5.16 -16.91 -1.30
C PHE A 220 6.50 -16.16 -1.31
N ALA A 221 7.49 -16.64 -2.06
CA ALA A 221 8.76 -15.92 -2.22
C ALA A 221 8.55 -14.54 -2.87
N ALA A 222 7.73 -14.47 -3.93
CA ALA A 222 7.37 -13.21 -4.55
C ALA A 222 6.54 -12.31 -3.61
N LEU A 223 5.53 -12.90 -2.95
CA LEU A 223 4.70 -12.23 -1.95
C LEU A 223 5.54 -11.59 -0.83
N SER A 224 6.57 -12.31 -0.35
CA SER A 224 7.44 -11.86 0.74
C SER A 224 8.23 -10.61 0.37
N GLY A 225 8.68 -10.47 -0.88
CA GLY A 225 9.34 -9.24 -1.35
C GLY A 225 8.40 -8.04 -1.36
N SER A 226 7.15 -8.24 -1.78
CA SER A 226 6.12 -7.21 -1.75
C SER A 226 5.74 -6.81 -0.31
N ILE A 227 5.60 -7.79 0.59
CA ILE A 227 5.32 -7.53 2.01
C ILE A 227 6.48 -6.81 2.69
N TYR A 228 7.74 -7.14 2.34
CA TYR A 228 8.91 -6.44 2.85
C TYR A 228 8.88 -4.95 2.48
N THR A 229 8.48 -4.63 1.25
CA THR A 229 8.33 -3.23 0.80
C THR A 229 7.34 -2.45 1.68
N LEU A 230 6.24 -3.08 2.10
CA LEU A 230 5.30 -2.49 3.06
C LEU A 230 5.89 -2.39 4.47
N ALA A 231 6.51 -3.47 4.96
CA ALA A 231 7.06 -3.52 6.32
C ALA A 231 8.12 -2.43 6.56
N LYS A 232 8.87 -2.04 5.53
CA LYS A 232 9.89 -0.97 5.63
C LYS A 232 9.33 0.42 5.92
N VAL A 233 8.05 0.65 5.62
CA VAL A 233 7.38 1.95 5.81
C VAL A 233 6.24 1.89 6.83
N SER A 234 5.92 0.69 7.32
CA SER A 234 4.82 0.46 8.26
C SER A 234 5.38 0.14 9.63
N LYS A 235 4.98 0.89 10.66
CA LYS A 235 5.36 0.59 12.06
C LYS A 235 4.85 -0.80 12.45
N GLN A 236 5.72 -1.58 13.10
CA GLN A 236 5.37 -2.91 13.60
C GLN A 236 5.24 -2.87 15.12
N ASP A 237 4.23 -3.55 15.67
CA ASP A 237 4.03 -3.63 17.13
C ASP A 237 5.17 -4.38 17.83
N THR A 238 5.82 -5.28 17.09
CA THR A 238 6.93 -6.13 17.55
C THR A 238 8.03 -6.16 16.51
N PRO A 239 9.29 -6.38 16.88
CA PRO A 239 10.38 -6.56 15.92
C PRO A 239 10.03 -7.63 14.87
N VAL A 240 10.23 -7.30 13.60
CA VAL A 240 10.06 -8.22 12.48
C VAL A 240 11.41 -8.50 11.86
N TYR A 241 11.77 -9.78 11.78
CA TYR A 241 13.03 -10.26 11.26
C TYR A 241 12.90 -10.59 9.78
N TYR A 242 13.68 -9.90 8.95
CA TYR A 242 13.81 -10.25 7.54
C TYR A 242 14.91 -11.29 7.41
N GLN A 243 14.52 -12.50 7.04
CA GLN A 243 15.38 -13.68 6.97
C GLN A 243 15.56 -14.14 5.53
N HIS A 244 16.66 -14.84 5.26
CA HIS A 244 17.08 -15.27 3.93
C HIS A 244 17.46 -16.74 3.88
N CYS A 245 17.08 -17.41 2.80
CA CYS A 245 17.51 -18.77 2.47
C CYS A 245 18.33 -18.69 1.16
N PRO A 246 19.65 -18.95 1.18
CA PRO A 246 20.48 -18.84 0.00
C PRO A 246 20.25 -19.96 -1.02
N MET A 247 19.77 -21.13 -0.58
CA MET A 247 19.65 -22.32 -1.44
C MET A 247 18.37 -22.37 -2.26
N TYR A 248 17.36 -21.55 -1.94
CA TYR A 248 16.08 -21.60 -2.62
C TYR A 248 16.18 -21.25 -4.10
N ASN A 249 15.27 -21.80 -4.92
CA ASN A 249 15.14 -21.51 -6.35
C ASN A 249 16.46 -21.71 -7.14
N GLY A 250 17.13 -22.85 -6.90
CA GLY A 250 18.39 -23.18 -7.57
C GLY A 250 19.56 -22.28 -7.15
N GLY A 251 19.62 -21.88 -5.88
CA GLY A 251 20.70 -21.04 -5.34
C GLY A 251 20.55 -19.54 -5.59
N LYS A 252 19.43 -19.09 -6.19
CA LYS A 252 19.12 -17.65 -6.31
C LYS A 252 18.72 -17.04 -4.97
N GLY A 253 18.27 -17.88 -4.05
CA GLY A 253 17.80 -17.54 -2.73
C GLY A 253 16.42 -16.87 -2.72
N ALA A 254 15.87 -16.73 -1.52
CA ALA A 254 14.64 -15.98 -1.28
C ALA A 254 14.60 -15.48 0.17
N ASN A 255 13.86 -14.40 0.38
CA ASN A 255 13.71 -13.77 1.68
C ASN A 255 12.29 -13.92 2.21
N TRP A 256 12.11 -13.84 3.52
CA TRP A 256 10.80 -13.78 4.17
C TRP A 256 10.88 -12.97 5.46
N LEU A 257 9.73 -12.47 5.92
CA LEU A 257 9.60 -11.84 7.23
C LEU A 257 9.16 -12.86 8.28
N SER A 258 9.65 -12.72 9.51
CA SER A 258 9.31 -13.55 10.67
C SER A 258 9.07 -12.69 11.91
N LYS A 259 8.15 -13.09 12.79
CA LYS A 259 8.01 -12.49 14.14
C LYS A 259 9.03 -13.07 15.13
N GLU A 260 9.73 -14.13 14.76
CA GLU A 260 10.72 -14.81 15.59
C GLU A 260 12.13 -14.61 15.02
N ASN A 261 13.12 -14.34 15.88
CA ASN A 261 14.53 -14.27 15.46
C ASN A 261 15.07 -15.63 15.03
N ALA A 262 14.56 -16.72 15.62
CA ALA A 262 14.92 -18.07 15.22
C ALA A 262 14.48 -18.33 13.76
N VAL A 263 15.39 -18.88 12.95
CA VAL A 263 15.12 -19.20 11.56
C VAL A 263 14.22 -20.43 11.48
N LYS A 264 13.05 -20.26 10.87
CA LYS A 264 12.13 -21.33 10.48
C LYS A 264 11.77 -21.17 9.01
N ASN A 265 12.42 -21.94 8.15
CA ASN A 265 12.44 -21.77 6.71
C ASN A 265 11.12 -22.24 6.04
N PRO A 266 10.29 -21.33 5.50
CA PRO A 266 9.02 -21.69 4.87
C PRO A 266 9.19 -22.39 3.51
N TYR A 267 10.39 -22.31 2.90
CA TYR A 267 10.66 -22.82 1.55
C TYR A 267 11.03 -24.30 1.50
N TYR A 268 11.52 -24.86 2.60
CA TYR A 268 11.89 -26.27 2.70
C TYR A 268 11.17 -27.01 3.83
N GLY A 269 10.41 -26.31 4.68
CA GLY A 269 9.68 -26.91 5.79
C GLY A 269 10.60 -27.71 6.70
N SER A 270 10.18 -28.92 7.10
CA SER A 270 10.97 -29.80 7.97
C SER A 270 12.30 -30.25 7.37
N GLN A 271 12.47 -30.23 6.05
CA GLN A 271 13.69 -30.73 5.39
C GLN A 271 14.92 -29.84 5.66
N MET A 272 14.71 -28.53 5.82
CA MET A 272 15.78 -27.57 6.10
C MET A 272 15.28 -26.45 7.01
N LEU A 273 14.58 -26.81 8.09
CA LEU A 273 13.84 -25.88 8.94
C LEU A 273 14.70 -24.72 9.46
N THR A 274 15.94 -25.00 9.86
CA THR A 274 16.86 -24.00 10.43
C THR A 274 17.81 -23.38 9.40
N CYS A 275 17.67 -23.73 8.12
CA CYS A 275 18.55 -23.22 7.07
C CYS A 275 18.16 -21.79 6.70
N GLY A 276 19.08 -20.86 6.93
CA GLY A 276 18.95 -19.45 6.57
C GLY A 276 19.65 -18.54 7.58
N SER A 277 19.48 -17.24 7.42
CA SER A 277 20.03 -16.23 8.32
C SER A 277 19.11 -15.02 8.42
N THR A 278 19.18 -14.30 9.53
CA THR A 278 18.55 -12.98 9.67
C THR A 278 19.41 -11.95 8.95
N VAL A 279 18.82 -11.22 8.01
CA VAL A 279 19.45 -10.15 7.21
C VAL A 279 19.22 -8.78 7.84
N GLU A 280 17.99 -8.53 8.32
CA GLU A 280 17.59 -7.24 8.87
C GLU A 280 16.58 -7.43 10.01
N THR A 281 16.57 -6.53 10.98
CA THR A 281 15.49 -6.40 11.98
C THR A 281 14.76 -5.09 11.75
N ILE A 282 13.49 -5.18 11.41
CA ILE A 282 12.57 -4.06 11.19
C ILE A 282 11.90 -3.74 12.54
N LYS A 283 11.90 -2.47 12.93
CA LYS A 283 11.34 -1.94 14.18
C LYS A 283 10.33 -0.86 13.89
#